data_AF-A0A7S3HSC7-F1
#
_entry.id   AF-A0A7S3HSC7-F1
#
_cell.length_a   1.000
_cell.length_b   1.000
_cell.length_c   1.000
_cell.angle_alpha   90.00
_cell.angle_beta   90.00
_cell.angle_gamma   90.00
#
_symmetry.space_group_name_H-M   'P 1'
#
loop_
_entity.id
_entity.type
_entity.pdbx_description
1 polymer ?
#
loop_
_entity_poly.entity_id
_entity_poly.type
_entity_poly.pdbx_seq_one_letter_code
_entity_poly.pdbx_strand_id
1 'polypeptide(L)'
;GIHASEDKYFKGVRFMLQAFHDVQRAKLDAMLLRVYDPILWRSLRCANAQVRAQAAVVFLDVFPLQHADGRAEDNDKILQKQFDLLAALLTDTDQHVRAHAALGVCHILKEYWESLPLNTTHNILKFLIDTLSVDSSCANVRHAVFVGLGVLFQQPLTHTLLKQLLPLLRNSIHDKSEKVRVAFMKILCQVKGIRGMHFYDIVPVDHLLARMAADRNCPAVSLVMTELLLNSFFPQAEAGATSPETEQLNRCMQFIAKEPVAAEVFYSHLHHFISIGQVAKLITVMFTFLVTAEARSRAAAVGDGEDTEEVTGGKRRRNPKTTHMQLGFAEKLGLMRLVLKLLESVSEELAVQHLSRDLVTKYLTEEHARSLLASSAACDSTQAVHLLPVAVKLVAFAVSLRKMGTASGGKATQRGRQQQQTLNGASSMQDLLLDVYLPAWTGAGALEQNKQEMARSALASAFVEVFRSDNQEAALLGAVLSAFEIECGSQTKPVGKKAAAKKVAPTDGSACISFNAVVDLLASF
;
A
#
# COMPACT_ATOMS: atom_id res chain seq x y z
N GLY A 1 37.65 21.43 18.14
CA GLY A 1 36.48 21.50 17.26
C GLY A 1 35.39 20.62 17.82
N ILE A 2 34.13 20.89 17.48
CA ILE A 2 33.01 20.03 17.90
C ILE A 2 33.07 18.76 17.05
N HIS A 3 33.61 17.69 17.63
CA HIS A 3 33.84 16.45 16.90
C HIS A 3 33.93 15.24 17.83
N ALA A 4 33.28 14.15 17.46
CA ALA A 4 33.57 12.80 17.92
C ALA A 4 33.79 11.88 16.72
N SER A 5 34.76 10.98 16.84
CA SER A 5 35.14 10.01 15.81
C SER A 5 33.99 9.05 15.46
N GLU A 6 33.23 8.61 16.48
CA GLU A 6 32.05 7.76 16.31
C GLU A 6 30.76 8.49 16.67
N ASP A 7 29.71 8.21 15.88
CA ASP A 7 28.38 8.80 16.04
C ASP A 7 27.74 8.49 17.41
N LYS A 8 28.00 7.30 17.97
CA LYS A 8 27.48 6.92 19.30
C LYS A 8 27.99 7.83 20.41
N TYR A 9 29.27 8.24 20.34
CA TYR A 9 29.86 9.15 21.32
C TYR A 9 29.35 10.57 21.14
N PHE A 10 29.21 11.02 19.89
CA PHE A 10 28.59 12.31 19.60
C PHE A 10 27.17 12.39 20.16
N LYS A 11 26.34 11.36 19.92
CA LYS A 11 24.98 11.26 20.45
C LYS A 11 24.95 11.28 21.99
N GLY A 12 25.84 10.54 22.64
CA GLY A 12 25.94 10.51 24.11
C GLY A 12 26.29 11.89 24.69
N VAL A 13 27.29 12.57 24.13
CA VAL A 13 27.68 13.92 24.58
C VAL A 13 26.57 14.93 24.29
N ARG A 14 25.96 14.88 23.10
CA ARG A 14 24.81 15.74 22.76
C ARG A 14 23.66 15.56 23.73
N PHE A 15 23.32 14.32 24.10
CA PHE A 15 22.27 14.04 25.08
C PHE A 15 22.58 14.65 26.45
N MET A 16 23.85 14.62 26.90
CA MET A 16 24.25 15.31 28.13
C MET A 16 24.13 16.84 28.02
N LEU A 17 24.50 17.41 26.86
CA LEU A 17 24.41 18.85 26.61
C LEU A 17 22.94 19.34 26.59
N GLN A 18 22.03 18.48 26.15
CA GLN A 18 20.60 18.80 26.07
C GLN A 18 20.01 19.23 27.42
N ALA A 19 20.51 18.70 28.54
CA ALA A 19 20.11 19.13 29.89
C ALA A 19 20.34 20.64 30.13
N PHE A 20 21.37 21.23 29.51
CA PHE A 20 21.66 22.66 29.56
C PHE A 20 20.92 23.45 28.49
N HIS A 21 20.45 22.79 27.43
CA HIS A 21 19.71 23.42 26.33
C HIS A 21 18.22 23.56 26.66
N ASP A 22 17.65 22.62 27.42
CA ASP A 22 16.21 22.55 27.69
C ASP A 22 15.82 23.24 29.01
N VAL A 23 16.65 23.15 30.07
CA VAL A 23 16.28 23.61 31.42
C VAL A 23 16.85 25.00 31.72
N GLN A 24 15.97 25.96 32.08
CA GLN A 24 16.34 27.34 32.43
C GLN A 24 17.18 28.06 31.36
N ARG A 25 16.96 27.71 30.09
CA ARG A 25 17.74 28.17 28.94
C ARG A 25 18.02 29.67 28.92
N ALA A 26 16.99 30.49 29.14
CA ALA A 26 17.11 31.95 29.19
C ALA A 26 18.15 32.46 30.20
N LYS A 27 18.35 31.74 31.32
CA LYS A 27 19.37 32.10 32.33
C LYS A 27 20.78 31.68 31.93
N LEU A 28 20.90 30.74 31.00
CA LEU A 28 22.17 30.18 30.54
C LEU A 28 22.63 30.78 29.21
N ASP A 29 21.79 31.54 28.50
CA ASP A 29 22.10 32.04 27.15
C ASP A 29 23.41 32.84 27.08
N ALA A 30 23.67 33.73 28.06
CA ALA A 30 24.93 34.47 28.11
C ALA A 30 26.15 33.55 28.31
N MET A 31 26.01 32.50 29.11
CA MET A 31 27.07 31.51 29.32
C MET A 31 27.27 30.63 28.09
N LEU A 32 26.18 30.16 27.48
CA LEU A 32 26.21 29.33 26.27
C LEU A 32 26.81 30.10 25.10
N LEU A 33 26.42 31.35 24.89
CA LEU A 33 27.01 32.21 23.86
C LEU A 33 28.52 32.38 24.10
N ARG A 34 28.95 32.71 25.32
CA ARG A 34 30.38 32.85 25.65
C ARG A 34 31.19 31.57 25.42
N VAL A 35 30.63 30.41 25.73
CA VAL A 35 31.30 29.11 25.58
C VAL A 35 31.30 28.66 24.12
N TYR A 36 30.20 28.82 23.40
CA TYR A 36 30.06 28.36 22.03
C TYR A 36 30.69 29.28 21.00
N ASP A 37 30.71 30.60 21.23
CA ASP A 37 31.22 31.57 20.24
C ASP A 37 32.59 31.18 19.65
N PRO A 38 33.66 30.90 20.44
CA PRO A 38 34.97 30.59 19.85
C PRO A 38 35.03 29.23 19.15
N ILE A 39 34.20 28.26 19.55
CA ILE A 39 34.31 26.85 19.08
C ILE A 39 33.33 26.50 17.98
N LEU A 40 32.09 27.00 18.05
CA LEU A 40 31.00 26.66 17.15
C LEU A 40 31.26 27.29 15.78
N TRP A 41 31.56 28.60 15.76
CA TRP A 41 31.78 29.34 14.51
C TRP A 41 32.97 28.81 13.70
N ARG A 42 34.04 28.41 14.39
CA ARG A 42 35.21 27.77 13.75
C ARG A 42 34.88 26.39 13.22
N SER A 43 34.12 25.60 13.99
CA SER A 43 33.77 24.22 13.61
C SER A 43 32.81 24.19 12.40
N LEU A 44 31.85 25.12 12.33
CA LEU A 44 30.91 25.25 11.21
C LEU A 44 31.57 25.68 9.90
N ARG A 45 32.75 26.30 9.93
CA ARG A 45 33.46 26.80 8.74
C ARG A 45 34.71 26.01 8.38
N CYS A 46 35.00 24.92 9.10
CA CYS A 46 36.22 24.15 8.87
C CYS A 46 36.12 23.30 7.59
N ALA A 47 37.27 22.85 7.07
CA ALA A 47 37.32 22.05 5.84
C ALA A 47 36.69 20.65 6.00
N ASN A 48 36.70 20.07 7.21
CA ASN A 48 36.21 18.72 7.45
C ASN A 48 34.68 18.68 7.56
N ALA A 49 34.03 17.94 6.66
CA ALA A 49 32.57 17.84 6.59
C ALA A 49 31.94 17.20 7.84
N GLN A 50 32.55 16.17 8.43
CA GLN A 50 32.02 15.53 9.64
C GLN A 50 32.02 16.49 10.83
N VAL A 51 33.07 17.30 10.98
CA VAL A 51 33.13 18.34 12.00
C VAL A 51 32.05 19.40 11.76
N ARG A 52 31.86 19.84 10.50
CA ARG A 52 30.76 20.77 10.16
C ARG A 52 29.38 20.17 10.47
N ALA A 53 29.14 18.91 10.12
CA ALA A 53 27.87 18.23 10.34
C ALA A 53 27.52 18.12 11.84
N GLN A 54 28.48 17.69 12.66
CA GLN A 54 28.29 17.59 14.11
C GLN A 54 28.15 18.97 14.76
N ALA A 55 28.91 19.97 14.32
CA ALA A 55 28.75 21.34 14.77
C ALA A 55 27.39 21.93 14.36
N ALA A 56 26.89 21.61 13.17
CA ALA A 56 25.58 22.06 12.69
C ALA A 56 24.47 21.54 13.60
N VAL A 57 24.52 20.26 13.98
CA VAL A 57 23.55 19.68 14.93
C VAL A 57 23.53 20.44 16.25
N VAL A 58 24.71 20.68 16.86
CA VAL A 58 24.79 21.44 18.13
C VAL A 58 24.29 22.88 17.94
N PHE A 59 24.64 23.53 16.82
CA PHE A 59 24.18 24.88 16.52
C PHE A 59 22.65 24.96 16.42
N LEU A 60 22.03 24.01 15.73
CA LEU A 60 20.59 23.96 15.53
C LEU A 60 19.83 23.73 16.85
N ASP A 61 20.39 22.93 17.76
CA ASP A 61 19.83 22.69 19.09
C ASP A 61 19.87 23.94 20.00
N VAL A 62 20.84 24.83 19.77
CA VAL A 62 21.06 26.00 20.62
C VAL A 62 20.62 27.32 19.99
N PHE A 63 20.01 27.27 18.81
CA PHE A 63 19.50 28.47 18.15
C PHE A 63 18.22 28.99 18.86
N PRO A 64 18.04 30.31 19.04
CA PRO A 64 19.01 31.37 18.80
C PRO A 64 19.90 31.61 20.03
N LEU A 65 21.20 31.86 19.81
CA LEU A 65 22.08 32.38 20.86
C LEU A 65 21.92 33.91 20.95
N GLN A 66 21.70 34.44 22.16
CA GLN A 66 21.50 35.87 22.43
C GLN A 66 22.20 36.29 23.73
N HIS A 67 22.45 37.59 23.90
CA HIS A 67 22.83 38.16 25.19
C HIS A 67 21.58 38.49 26.00
N ALA A 68 21.43 37.88 27.19
CA ALA A 68 20.31 38.12 28.10
C ALA A 68 20.21 39.60 28.55
N ASP A 69 21.37 40.26 28.76
CA ASP A 69 21.46 41.66 29.21
C ASP A 69 22.00 42.61 28.11
N GLY A 70 22.01 42.15 26.86
CA GLY A 70 22.58 42.89 25.72
C GLY A 70 21.66 44.00 25.19
N ARG A 71 22.24 44.97 24.47
CA ARG A 71 21.44 45.92 23.68
C ARG A 71 20.76 45.18 22.54
N ALA A 72 19.55 45.59 22.19
CA ALA A 72 18.78 45.00 21.09
C ALA A 72 19.60 44.96 19.77
N GLU A 73 20.31 46.04 19.44
CA GLU A 73 21.16 46.12 18.25
C GLU A 73 22.27 45.06 18.19
N ASP A 74 22.84 44.68 19.34
CA ASP A 74 23.90 43.68 19.39
C ASP A 74 23.33 42.27 19.24
N ASN A 75 22.14 42.02 19.82
CA ASN A 75 21.40 40.78 19.61
C ASN A 75 20.95 40.62 18.15
N ASP A 76 20.54 41.71 17.48
CA ASP A 76 20.19 41.69 16.06
C ASP A 76 21.39 41.32 15.17
N LYS A 77 22.58 41.87 15.45
CA LYS A 77 23.81 41.50 14.72
C LYS A 77 24.17 40.03 14.91
N ILE A 78 24.03 39.50 16.13
CA ILE A 78 24.29 38.10 16.43
C ILE A 78 23.27 37.20 15.73
N LEU A 79 22.00 37.59 15.73
CA LEU A 79 20.95 36.86 15.06
C LEU A 79 21.15 36.85 13.53
N GLN A 80 21.53 37.98 12.94
CA GLN A 80 21.87 38.05 11.51
C GLN A 80 23.03 37.12 11.15
N LYS A 81 24.11 37.12 11.95
CA LYS A 81 25.23 36.19 11.78
C LYS A 81 24.77 34.72 11.84
N GLN A 82 23.80 34.40 12.70
CA GLN A 82 23.25 33.05 12.79
C GLN A 82 22.38 32.70 11.58
N PHE A 83 21.60 33.65 11.02
CA PHE A 83 20.90 33.42 9.76
C PHE A 83 21.84 33.16 8.58
N ASP A 84 22.94 33.92 8.49
CA ASP A 84 23.95 33.69 7.45
C ASP A 84 24.57 32.28 7.57
N LEU A 85 24.73 31.77 8.79
CA LEU A 85 25.20 30.42 9.03
C LEU A 85 24.16 29.36 8.66
N LEU A 86 22.88 29.56 8.99
CA LEU A 86 21.81 28.66 8.53
C LEU A 86 21.78 28.58 7.00
N ALA A 87 21.88 29.73 6.32
CA ALA A 87 21.96 29.78 4.87
C ALA A 87 23.19 29.00 4.35
N ALA A 88 24.37 29.23 4.92
CA ALA A 88 25.59 28.51 4.54
C ALA A 88 25.48 26.99 4.71
N LEU A 89 24.84 26.53 5.80
CA LEU A 89 24.64 25.11 6.07
C LEU A 89 23.63 24.46 5.10
N LEU A 90 22.56 25.16 4.74
CA LEU A 90 21.59 24.70 3.74
C LEU A 90 22.22 24.57 2.34
N THR A 91 23.26 25.35 2.05
CA THR A 91 24.02 25.31 0.78
C THR A 91 25.37 24.59 0.88
N ASP A 92 25.64 23.87 1.97
CA ASP A 92 26.95 23.22 2.17
C ASP A 92 27.26 22.23 1.03
N THR A 93 28.53 22.09 0.68
CA THR A 93 28.97 21.11 -0.34
C THR A 93 28.68 19.67 0.07
N ASP A 94 28.70 19.37 1.36
CA ASP A 94 28.48 18.03 1.91
C ASP A 94 26.99 17.76 2.18
N GLN A 95 26.51 16.63 1.67
CA GLN A 95 25.11 16.20 1.78
C GLN A 95 24.66 15.93 3.22
N HIS A 96 25.54 15.50 4.13
CA HIS A 96 25.17 15.22 5.52
C HIS A 96 24.93 16.52 6.28
N VAL A 97 25.77 17.53 6.03
CA VAL A 97 25.57 18.88 6.56
C VAL A 97 24.23 19.43 6.10
N ARG A 98 23.94 19.39 4.79
CA ARG A 98 22.65 19.85 4.24
C ARG A 98 21.45 19.11 4.84
N ALA A 99 21.56 17.79 5.03
CA ALA A 99 20.47 17.00 5.62
C ALA A 99 20.18 17.39 7.08
N HIS A 100 21.22 17.60 7.89
CA HIS A 100 21.04 18.09 9.27
C HIS A 100 20.47 19.51 9.29
N ALA A 101 20.97 20.38 8.42
CA ALA A 101 20.48 21.76 8.28
C ALA A 101 19.01 21.81 7.90
N ALA A 102 18.59 21.04 6.89
CA ALA A 102 17.21 21.02 6.41
C ALA A 102 16.22 20.65 7.53
N LEU A 103 16.54 19.62 8.32
CA LEU A 103 15.72 19.19 9.43
C LEU A 103 15.73 20.23 10.57
N GLY A 104 16.91 20.66 11.03
CA GLY A 104 17.00 21.55 12.19
C GLY A 104 16.44 22.93 11.91
N VAL A 105 16.56 23.45 10.69
CA VAL A 105 15.92 24.72 10.31
C VAL A 105 14.39 24.61 10.38
N CYS A 106 13.81 23.46 10.02
CA CYS A 106 12.38 23.24 10.21
C CYS A 106 11.97 23.26 11.71
N HIS A 107 12.82 22.74 12.60
CA HIS A 107 12.58 22.86 14.05
C HIS A 107 12.65 24.32 14.52
N ILE A 108 13.67 25.07 14.07
CA ILE A 108 13.81 26.50 14.38
C ILE A 108 12.59 27.29 13.91
N LEU A 109 12.17 27.08 12.66
CA LEU A 109 10.99 27.73 12.09
C LEU A 109 9.72 27.38 12.87
N LYS A 110 9.56 26.14 13.35
CA LYS A 110 8.41 25.73 14.18
C LYS A 110 8.41 26.50 15.52
N GLU A 111 9.54 26.51 16.20
CA GLU A 111 9.68 27.03 17.57
C GLU A 111 9.62 28.57 17.61
N TYR A 112 10.25 29.24 16.66
CA TYR A 112 10.45 30.69 16.68
C TYR A 112 9.62 31.44 15.62
N TRP A 113 8.59 30.82 15.05
CA TRP A 113 7.83 31.36 13.90
C TRP A 113 7.45 32.85 14.03
N GLU A 114 6.93 33.26 15.17
CA GLU A 114 6.47 34.64 15.42
C GLU A 114 7.62 35.63 15.64
N SER A 115 8.78 35.14 16.11
CA SER A 115 9.95 35.95 16.43
C SER A 115 10.89 36.12 15.22
N LEU A 116 10.69 35.34 14.16
CA LEU A 116 11.55 35.35 12.98
C LEU A 116 11.10 36.40 11.95
N PRO A 117 12.02 37.11 11.28
CA PRO A 117 11.66 38.04 10.21
C PRO A 117 10.93 37.32 9.07
N LEU A 118 9.77 37.86 8.66
CA LEU A 118 8.89 37.25 7.65
C LEU A 118 9.62 36.89 6.35
N ASN A 119 10.46 37.80 5.84
CA ASN A 119 11.24 37.58 4.62
C ASN A 119 12.23 36.42 4.78
N THR A 120 12.89 36.32 5.92
CA THR A 120 13.83 35.23 6.23
C THR A 120 13.10 33.89 6.28
N THR A 121 11.99 33.83 7.01
CA THR A 121 11.14 32.64 7.10
C THR A 121 10.67 32.17 5.72
N HIS A 122 10.17 33.09 4.89
CA HIS A 122 9.71 32.78 3.55
C HIS A 122 10.86 32.26 2.65
N ASN A 123 12.01 32.92 2.65
CA ASN A 123 13.15 32.53 1.82
C ASN A 123 13.70 31.15 2.21
N ILE A 124 13.82 30.89 3.51
CA ILE A 124 14.24 29.58 4.01
C ILE A 124 13.25 28.49 3.56
N LEU A 125 11.95 28.70 3.78
CA LEU A 125 10.95 27.68 3.45
C LEU A 125 10.87 27.44 1.94
N LYS A 126 10.97 28.50 1.14
CA LYS A 126 11.07 28.39 -0.31
C LYS A 126 12.31 27.60 -0.72
N PHE A 127 13.48 27.84 -0.12
CA PHE A 127 14.70 27.11 -0.44
C PHE A 127 14.60 25.61 -0.07
N LEU A 128 14.01 25.29 1.08
CA LEU A 128 13.74 23.91 1.48
C LEU A 128 12.86 23.19 0.45
N ILE A 129 11.78 23.83 0.01
CA ILE A 129 10.77 23.24 -0.88
C ILE A 129 11.22 23.22 -2.34
N ASP A 130 11.82 24.28 -2.85
CA ASP A 130 12.14 24.45 -4.28
C ASP A 130 13.53 23.89 -4.64
N THR A 131 14.44 23.85 -3.67
CA THR A 131 15.84 23.42 -3.90
C THR A 131 16.18 22.11 -3.20
N LEU A 132 16.03 22.02 -1.87
CA LEU A 132 16.48 20.83 -1.14
C LEU A 132 15.55 19.63 -1.28
N SER A 133 14.25 19.83 -1.53
CA SER A 133 13.30 18.73 -1.75
C SER A 133 13.60 17.93 -3.02
N VAL A 134 14.35 18.51 -3.96
CA VAL A 134 14.79 17.93 -5.24
C VAL A 134 16.31 17.80 -5.32
N ASP A 135 17.01 17.84 -4.18
CA ASP A 135 18.47 17.71 -4.11
C ASP A 135 18.95 16.49 -4.90
N SER A 136 19.75 16.75 -5.93
CA SER A 136 20.20 15.73 -6.89
C SER A 136 21.30 14.84 -6.33
N SER A 137 22.03 15.29 -5.30
CA SER A 137 23.18 14.56 -4.78
C SER A 137 22.76 13.45 -3.83
N CYS A 138 21.71 13.65 -3.03
CA CYS A 138 21.36 12.70 -1.98
C CYS A 138 19.88 12.59 -1.66
N ALA A 139 19.37 11.35 -1.65
CA ALA A 139 18.03 11.07 -1.13
C ALA A 139 17.87 11.37 0.36
N ASN A 140 18.95 11.38 1.17
CA ASN A 140 18.87 11.73 2.59
C ASN A 140 18.52 13.22 2.80
N VAL A 141 19.03 14.11 1.94
CA VAL A 141 18.70 15.54 2.01
C VAL A 141 17.22 15.73 1.69
N ARG A 142 16.74 15.17 0.57
CA ARG A 142 15.31 15.21 0.19
C ARG A 142 14.41 14.63 1.28
N HIS A 143 14.79 13.47 1.83
CA HIS A 143 14.07 12.86 2.95
C HIS A 143 14.04 13.77 4.19
N ALA A 144 15.16 14.40 4.56
CA ALA A 144 15.23 15.30 5.70
C ALA A 144 14.32 16.53 5.55
N VAL A 145 14.14 17.04 4.32
CA VAL A 145 13.15 18.10 4.05
C VAL A 145 11.75 17.65 4.42
N PHE A 146 11.30 16.46 3.97
CA PHE A 146 9.96 15.98 4.30
C PHE A 146 9.78 15.67 5.79
N VAL A 147 10.80 15.12 6.45
CA VAL A 147 10.76 14.94 7.91
C VAL A 147 10.63 16.29 8.62
N GLY A 148 11.41 17.29 8.19
CA GLY A 148 11.35 18.64 8.74
C GLY A 148 10.01 19.34 8.49
N LEU A 149 9.47 19.25 7.28
CA LEU A 149 8.12 19.74 6.98
C LEU A 149 7.07 19.10 7.90
N GLY A 150 7.23 17.81 8.22
CA GLY A 150 6.34 17.11 9.14
C GLY A 150 6.35 17.66 10.56
N VAL A 151 7.49 18.21 11.00
CA VAL A 151 7.62 18.96 12.25
C VAL A 151 6.94 20.32 12.12
N LEU A 152 7.14 21.04 11.01
CA LEU A 152 6.56 22.35 10.78
C LEU A 152 5.04 22.36 10.80
N PHE A 153 4.39 21.31 10.31
CA PHE A 153 2.93 21.19 10.38
C PHE A 153 2.36 21.21 11.80
N GLN A 154 3.18 20.97 12.83
CA GLN A 154 2.75 21.11 14.23
C GLN A 154 2.58 22.56 14.67
N GLN A 155 3.05 23.53 13.88
CA GLN A 155 2.88 24.97 14.12
C GLN A 155 1.78 25.51 13.18
N PRO A 156 0.55 25.78 13.67
CA PRO A 156 -0.59 26.17 12.83
C PRO A 156 -0.37 27.46 12.03
N LEU A 157 0.44 28.39 12.54
CA LEU A 157 0.75 29.64 11.85
C LEU A 157 1.50 29.42 10.51
N THR A 158 2.12 28.26 10.33
CA THR A 158 2.80 27.92 9.07
C THR A 158 1.85 27.49 7.96
N HIS A 159 0.63 27.05 8.28
CA HIS A 159 -0.25 26.33 7.35
C HIS A 159 -0.66 27.17 6.14
N THR A 160 -0.91 28.47 6.35
CA THR A 160 -1.26 29.39 5.25
C THR A 160 -0.15 29.48 4.21
N LEU A 161 1.11 29.60 4.64
CA LEU A 161 2.24 29.67 3.73
C LEU A 161 2.53 28.29 3.11
N LEU A 162 2.49 27.22 3.91
CA LEU A 162 2.68 25.86 3.40
C LEU A 162 1.64 25.51 2.32
N LYS A 163 0.37 25.89 2.51
CA LYS A 163 -0.67 25.67 1.50
C LYS A 163 -0.31 26.25 0.13
N GLN A 164 0.38 27.39 0.08
CA GLN A 164 0.81 28.01 -1.17
C GLN A 164 2.01 27.29 -1.81
N LEU A 165 2.90 26.72 -0.99
CA LEU A 165 4.16 26.14 -1.46
C LEU A 165 4.09 24.64 -1.73
N LEU A 166 3.22 23.89 -1.04
CA LEU A 166 3.11 22.43 -1.18
C LEU A 166 2.85 21.93 -2.61
N PRO A 167 2.07 22.60 -3.47
CA PRO A 167 1.89 22.16 -4.85
C PRO A 167 3.20 22.03 -5.65
N LEU A 168 4.28 22.72 -5.25
CA LEU A 168 5.60 22.59 -5.85
C LEU A 168 6.21 21.19 -5.61
N LEU A 169 5.81 20.51 -4.54
CA LEU A 169 6.29 19.18 -4.15
C LEU A 169 5.55 18.05 -4.86
N ARG A 170 4.57 18.35 -5.73
CA ARG A 170 3.69 17.33 -6.33
C ARG A 170 4.43 16.16 -6.97
N ASN A 171 5.62 16.40 -7.54
CA ASN A 171 6.41 15.38 -8.23
C ASN A 171 7.18 14.45 -7.28
N SER A 172 7.24 14.78 -5.98
CA SER A 172 7.93 13.96 -4.98
C SER A 172 7.25 12.61 -4.73
N ILE A 173 5.99 12.42 -5.17
CA ILE A 173 5.36 11.09 -5.25
C ILE A 173 6.10 10.15 -6.20
N HIS A 174 6.90 10.69 -7.12
CA HIS A 174 7.64 9.94 -8.14
C HIS A 174 9.14 9.92 -7.83
N ASP A 175 9.55 10.24 -6.60
CA ASP A 175 10.96 10.16 -6.20
C ASP A 175 11.51 8.75 -6.40
N LYS A 176 12.75 8.64 -6.87
CA LYS A 176 13.41 7.35 -7.07
C LYS A 176 13.59 6.58 -5.76
N SER A 177 13.75 7.29 -4.65
CA SER A 177 13.98 6.70 -3.33
C SER A 177 12.66 6.43 -2.63
N GLU A 178 12.42 5.17 -2.29
CA GLU A 178 11.21 4.73 -1.58
C GLU A 178 10.98 5.50 -0.27
N LYS A 179 12.01 5.67 0.57
CA LYS A 179 11.89 6.43 1.82
C LYS A 179 11.43 7.88 1.61
N VAL A 180 11.83 8.51 0.50
CA VAL A 180 11.40 9.87 0.17
C VAL A 180 9.93 9.87 -0.22
N ARG A 181 9.50 8.90 -1.04
CA ARG A 181 8.07 8.71 -1.37
C ARG A 181 7.23 8.50 -0.11
N VAL A 182 7.66 7.63 0.81
CA VAL A 182 7.00 7.40 2.10
C VAL A 182 6.89 8.69 2.92
N ALA A 183 8.00 9.43 3.05
CA ALA A 183 8.00 10.69 3.82
C ALA A 183 7.07 11.74 3.20
N PHE A 184 7.02 11.83 1.87
CA PHE A 184 6.10 12.74 1.18
C PHE A 184 4.64 12.31 1.32
N MET A 185 4.32 11.00 1.26
CA MET A 185 2.97 10.50 1.54
C MET A 185 2.51 10.86 2.96
N LYS A 186 3.42 10.78 3.95
CA LYS A 186 3.11 11.21 5.33
C LYS A 186 2.77 12.70 5.42
N ILE A 187 3.41 13.56 4.61
CA ILE A 187 3.02 14.97 4.49
C ILE A 187 1.59 15.10 3.98
N LEU A 188 1.21 14.35 2.94
CA LEU A 188 -0.17 14.36 2.44
C LEU A 188 -1.18 13.89 3.49
N CYS A 189 -0.84 12.88 4.31
CA CYS A 189 -1.67 12.45 5.43
C CYS A 189 -1.83 13.55 6.49
N GLN A 190 -0.78 14.31 6.80
CA GLN A 190 -0.89 15.45 7.71
C GLN A 190 -1.77 16.56 7.13
N VAL A 191 -1.64 16.85 5.83
CA VAL A 191 -2.49 17.83 5.12
C VAL A 191 -3.97 17.45 5.22
N LYS A 192 -4.30 16.17 5.08
CA LYS A 192 -5.68 15.65 5.25
C LYS A 192 -6.30 15.99 6.61
N GLY A 193 -5.48 16.19 7.64
CA GLY A 193 -5.93 16.57 8.99
C GLY A 193 -6.13 18.07 9.20
N ILE A 194 -5.78 18.93 8.23
CA ILE A 194 -5.82 20.39 8.37
C ILE A 194 -7.05 20.96 7.66
N ARG A 195 -7.87 21.71 8.40
CA ARG A 195 -9.09 22.30 7.86
C ARG A 195 -8.77 23.27 6.70
N GLY A 196 -9.48 23.09 5.59
CA GLY A 196 -9.35 23.97 4.42
C GLY A 196 -8.11 23.67 3.56
N MET A 197 -7.42 22.56 3.80
CA MET A 197 -6.41 22.01 2.91
C MET A 197 -6.84 20.62 2.45
N HIS A 198 -6.54 20.28 1.20
CA HIS A 198 -6.82 18.96 0.68
C HIS A 198 -5.58 18.41 -0.02
N PHE A 199 -5.28 17.14 0.22
CA PHE A 199 -4.13 16.49 -0.41
C PHE A 199 -4.27 16.43 -1.94
N TYR A 200 -5.51 16.38 -2.45
CA TYR A 200 -5.78 16.34 -3.89
C TYR A 200 -5.55 17.69 -4.61
N ASP A 201 -5.46 18.79 -3.86
CA ASP A 201 -5.02 20.10 -4.39
C ASP A 201 -3.51 20.13 -4.62
N ILE A 202 -2.76 19.23 -3.97
CA ILE A 202 -1.31 19.07 -4.10
C ILE A 202 -0.99 18.00 -5.15
N VAL A 203 -1.60 16.83 -5.01
CA VAL A 203 -1.40 15.68 -5.90
C VAL A 203 -2.75 15.14 -6.35
N PRO A 204 -3.08 15.21 -7.65
CA PRO A 204 -4.34 14.68 -8.16
C PRO A 204 -4.49 13.18 -7.86
N VAL A 205 -5.72 12.74 -7.58
CA VAL A 205 -6.00 11.34 -7.20
C VAL A 205 -5.50 10.35 -8.27
N ASP A 206 -5.61 10.68 -9.55
CA ASP A 206 -5.14 9.80 -10.64
C ASP A 206 -3.65 9.48 -10.55
N HIS A 207 -2.84 10.47 -10.16
CA HIS A 207 -1.40 10.27 -9.96
C HIS A 207 -1.12 9.41 -8.72
N LEU A 208 -1.93 9.52 -7.67
CA LEU A 208 -1.83 8.65 -6.49
C LEU A 208 -2.16 7.21 -6.87
N LEU A 209 -3.25 6.97 -7.59
CA LEU A 209 -3.64 5.62 -8.00
C LEU A 209 -2.59 4.97 -8.92
N ALA A 210 -2.14 5.70 -9.94
CA ALA A 210 -1.08 5.21 -10.83
C ALA A 210 0.22 4.91 -10.07
N ARG A 211 0.55 5.74 -9.05
CA ARG A 211 1.72 5.49 -8.21
C ARG A 211 1.54 4.29 -7.29
N MET A 212 0.36 4.09 -6.71
CA MET A 212 0.03 2.90 -5.92
C MET A 212 0.22 1.61 -6.74
N ALA A 213 -0.27 1.60 -7.99
CA ALA A 213 -0.10 0.47 -8.88
C ALA A 213 1.38 0.20 -9.21
N ALA A 214 2.16 1.26 -9.46
CA ALA A 214 3.60 1.15 -9.74
C ALA A 214 4.41 0.69 -8.52
N ASP A 215 4.01 1.09 -7.30
CA ASP A 215 4.64 0.75 -6.03
C ASP A 215 4.00 -0.50 -5.37
N ARG A 216 3.29 -1.35 -6.13
CA ARG A 216 2.60 -2.55 -5.60
C ARG A 216 3.50 -3.48 -4.77
N ASN A 217 4.80 -3.49 -5.07
CA ASN A 217 5.80 -4.32 -4.38
C ASN A 217 6.57 -3.55 -3.29
N CYS A 218 6.11 -2.36 -2.89
CA CYS A 218 6.69 -1.51 -1.85
C CYS A 218 5.69 -1.34 -0.69
N PRO A 219 5.60 -2.31 0.25
CA PRO A 219 4.59 -2.29 1.31
C PRO A 219 4.57 -1.00 2.14
N ALA A 220 5.75 -0.41 2.41
CA ALA A 220 5.85 0.81 3.20
C ALA A 220 5.16 2.02 2.52
N VAL A 221 5.22 2.12 1.19
CA VAL A 221 4.52 3.17 0.43
C VAL A 221 3.03 2.85 0.36
N SER A 222 2.68 1.60 0.05
CA SER A 222 1.28 1.14 -0.06
C SER A 222 0.49 1.38 1.22
N LEU A 223 1.07 1.08 2.39
CA LEU A 223 0.44 1.30 3.69
C LEU A 223 0.04 2.77 3.90
N VAL A 224 0.98 3.70 3.73
CA VAL A 224 0.70 5.13 3.95
C VAL A 224 -0.27 5.67 2.90
N MET A 225 -0.21 5.15 1.67
CA MET A 225 -1.15 5.58 0.62
C MET A 225 -2.56 5.03 0.86
N THR A 226 -2.70 3.82 1.40
CA THR A 226 -3.98 3.26 1.87
C THR A 226 -4.56 4.11 3.00
N GLU A 227 -3.75 4.55 3.97
CA GLU A 227 -4.18 5.48 5.03
C GLU A 227 -4.73 6.80 4.45
N LEU A 228 -4.00 7.38 3.49
CA LEU A 228 -4.38 8.63 2.82
C LEU A 228 -5.75 8.49 2.15
N LEU A 229 -5.93 7.43 1.37
CA LEU A 229 -7.11 7.19 0.53
C LEU A 229 -8.26 6.46 1.23
N LEU A 230 -8.09 6.08 2.51
CA LEU A 230 -9.04 5.23 3.26
C LEU A 230 -10.49 5.70 3.11
N ASN A 231 -10.78 6.96 3.47
CA ASN A 231 -12.16 7.49 3.45
C ASN A 231 -12.69 7.72 2.03
N SER A 232 -11.84 7.72 1.00
CA SER A 232 -12.25 7.89 -0.40
C SER A 232 -12.79 6.58 -0.99
N PHE A 233 -12.20 5.43 -0.63
CA PHE A 233 -12.57 4.13 -1.18
C PHE A 233 -13.17 3.15 -0.16
N PHE A 234 -13.15 3.52 1.12
CA PHE A 234 -13.83 2.83 2.21
C PHE A 234 -14.41 3.87 3.19
N PRO A 235 -15.49 4.58 2.79
CA PRO A 235 -16.13 5.54 3.67
C PRO A 235 -16.67 4.83 4.93
N GLN A 236 -16.28 5.35 6.09
CA GLN A 236 -16.81 4.89 7.37
C GLN A 236 -18.24 5.43 7.52
N ALA A 237 -19.11 4.67 8.19
CA ALA A 237 -20.50 5.06 8.36
C ALA A 237 -20.60 6.38 9.14
N GLU A 238 -21.12 7.42 8.49
CA GLU A 238 -21.51 8.66 9.18
C GLU A 238 -22.84 8.44 9.92
N ALA A 239 -23.00 9.10 11.07
CA ALA A 239 -24.23 9.02 11.85
C ALA A 239 -25.42 9.54 11.01
N GLY A 240 -26.25 8.62 10.50
CA GLY A 240 -27.47 8.93 9.75
C GLY A 240 -27.44 8.62 8.24
N ALA A 241 -26.36 8.07 7.68
CA ALA A 241 -26.29 7.74 6.25
C ALA A 241 -27.02 6.43 5.88
N THR A 242 -27.56 6.38 4.66
CA THR A 242 -28.16 5.17 4.05
C THR A 242 -27.07 4.10 3.86
N SER A 243 -27.37 2.85 4.24
CA SER A 243 -26.53 1.62 4.17
C SER A 243 -25.08 1.83 3.70
N PRO A 244 -24.10 2.01 4.62
CA PRO A 244 -22.70 2.23 4.28
C PRO A 244 -22.11 1.12 3.39
N GLU A 245 -22.69 -0.08 3.44
CA GLU A 245 -22.27 -1.24 2.65
C GLU A 245 -22.44 -1.03 1.14
N THR A 246 -23.54 -0.39 0.73
CA THR A 246 -23.81 -0.14 -0.69
C THR A 246 -22.85 0.89 -1.26
N GLU A 247 -22.55 1.95 -0.49
CA GLU A 247 -21.58 2.96 -0.91
C GLU A 247 -20.16 2.37 -0.96
N GLN A 248 -19.76 1.57 0.03
CA GLN A 248 -18.46 0.88 0.01
C GLN A 248 -18.32 -0.03 -1.22
N LEU A 249 -19.35 -0.78 -1.56
CA LEU A 249 -19.36 -1.61 -2.77
C LEU A 249 -19.27 -0.75 -4.04
N ASN A 250 -20.03 0.34 -4.13
CA ASN A 250 -19.97 1.25 -5.28
C ASN A 250 -18.57 1.87 -5.45
N ARG A 251 -17.92 2.28 -4.36
CA ARG A 251 -16.55 2.80 -4.37
C ARG A 251 -15.54 1.74 -4.80
N CYS A 252 -15.70 0.52 -4.33
CA CYS A 252 -14.91 -0.63 -4.74
C CYS A 252 -15.00 -0.87 -6.26
N MET A 253 -16.22 -0.90 -6.81
CA MET A 253 -16.46 -1.08 -8.24
C MET A 253 -15.87 0.06 -9.07
N GLN A 254 -16.04 1.31 -8.63
CA GLN A 254 -15.42 2.48 -9.28
C GLN A 254 -13.89 2.40 -9.26
N PHE A 255 -13.30 1.91 -8.17
CA PHE A 255 -11.86 1.76 -8.05
C PHE A 255 -11.34 0.67 -8.99
N ILE A 256 -11.97 -0.51 -9.01
CA ILE A 256 -11.65 -1.59 -9.95
C ILE A 256 -11.67 -1.07 -11.40
N ALA A 257 -12.74 -0.37 -11.78
CA ALA A 257 -12.93 0.13 -13.14
C ALA A 257 -11.88 1.18 -13.52
N LYS A 258 -11.39 1.96 -12.55
CA LYS A 258 -10.45 3.05 -12.77
C LYS A 258 -8.99 2.58 -12.78
N GLU A 259 -8.58 1.81 -11.77
CA GLU A 259 -7.20 1.34 -11.62
C GLU A 259 -7.19 0.01 -10.82
N PRO A 260 -7.31 -1.15 -11.48
CA PRO A 260 -7.52 -2.43 -10.81
C PRO A 260 -6.33 -2.87 -9.96
N VAL A 261 -5.10 -2.58 -10.40
CA VAL A 261 -3.88 -2.94 -9.66
C VAL A 261 -3.78 -2.13 -8.36
N ALA A 262 -4.11 -0.84 -8.42
CA ALA A 262 -4.14 -0.01 -7.21
C ALA A 262 -5.27 -0.44 -6.27
N ALA A 263 -6.43 -0.82 -6.79
CA ALA A 263 -7.52 -1.36 -5.97
C ALA A 263 -7.06 -2.62 -5.21
N GLU A 264 -6.41 -3.57 -5.89
CA GLU A 264 -5.87 -4.78 -5.24
C GLU A 264 -4.89 -4.45 -4.10
N VAL A 265 -3.96 -3.51 -4.35
CA VAL A 265 -3.00 -3.04 -3.33
C VAL A 265 -3.69 -2.34 -2.17
N PHE A 266 -4.67 -1.47 -2.43
CA PHE A 266 -5.39 -0.75 -1.39
C PHE A 266 -6.13 -1.72 -0.46
N TYR A 267 -6.93 -2.62 -1.05
CA TYR A 267 -7.77 -3.53 -0.29
C TYR A 267 -6.94 -4.62 0.44
N SER A 268 -5.78 -5.03 -0.09
CA SER A 268 -4.90 -5.98 0.62
C SER A 268 -4.33 -5.41 1.92
N HIS A 269 -4.21 -4.07 2.03
CA HIS A 269 -3.69 -3.40 3.23
C HIS A 269 -4.81 -2.81 4.12
N LEU A 270 -6.08 -2.99 3.76
CA LEU A 270 -7.20 -2.35 4.44
C LEU A 270 -7.31 -2.77 5.92
N HIS A 271 -6.99 -4.03 6.23
CA HIS A 271 -7.05 -4.62 7.58
C HIS A 271 -6.11 -3.93 8.60
N HIS A 272 -5.10 -3.17 8.15
CA HIS A 272 -4.25 -2.38 9.05
C HIS A 272 -4.96 -1.15 9.64
N PHE A 273 -6.04 -0.69 9.02
CA PHE A 273 -6.72 0.57 9.38
C PHE A 273 -8.14 0.39 9.90
N ILE A 274 -8.74 -0.79 9.72
CA ILE A 274 -10.12 -1.08 10.12
C ILE A 274 -10.18 -2.43 10.85
N SER A 275 -11.29 -2.67 11.56
CA SER A 275 -11.47 -3.94 12.26
C SER A 275 -11.62 -5.12 11.28
N ILE A 276 -11.13 -6.30 11.67
CA ILE A 276 -11.32 -7.55 10.90
C ILE A 276 -12.80 -7.84 10.65
N GLY A 277 -13.69 -7.49 11.60
CA GLY A 277 -15.14 -7.60 11.42
C GLY A 277 -15.67 -6.74 10.26
N GLN A 278 -15.13 -5.53 10.06
CA GLN A 278 -15.48 -4.69 8.90
C GLN A 278 -14.91 -5.25 7.59
N VAL A 279 -13.69 -5.79 7.61
CA VAL A 279 -13.11 -6.50 6.45
C VAL A 279 -13.98 -7.71 6.08
N ALA A 280 -14.35 -8.54 7.05
CA ALA A 280 -15.24 -9.69 6.87
C ALA A 280 -16.60 -9.27 6.28
N LYS A 281 -17.18 -8.19 6.79
CA LYS A 281 -18.43 -7.64 6.25
C LYS A 281 -18.29 -7.19 4.79
N LEU A 282 -17.19 -6.52 4.44
CA LEU A 282 -16.90 -6.11 3.07
C LEU A 282 -16.76 -7.32 2.13
N ILE A 283 -15.99 -8.34 2.55
CA ILE A 283 -15.86 -9.62 1.83
C ILE A 283 -17.24 -10.22 1.56
N THR A 284 -18.08 -10.31 2.60
CA THR A 284 -19.44 -10.84 2.50
C THR A 284 -20.30 -10.07 1.51
N VAL A 285 -20.27 -8.73 1.56
CA VAL A 285 -21.06 -7.87 0.66
C VAL A 285 -20.60 -8.04 -0.79
N MET A 286 -19.29 -8.01 -1.05
CA MET A 286 -18.72 -8.19 -2.38
C MET A 286 -19.01 -9.57 -2.96
N PHE A 287 -18.83 -10.63 -2.15
CA PHE A 287 -19.10 -12.00 -2.57
C PHE A 287 -20.59 -12.25 -2.82
N THR A 288 -21.47 -11.73 -1.95
CA THR A 288 -22.92 -11.84 -2.16
C THR A 288 -23.35 -11.12 -3.43
N PHE A 289 -22.78 -9.95 -3.71
CA PHE A 289 -23.03 -9.22 -4.95
C PHE A 289 -22.58 -10.01 -6.19
N LEU A 290 -21.39 -10.65 -6.17
CA LEU A 290 -20.92 -11.54 -7.24
C LEU A 290 -21.92 -12.66 -7.54
N VAL A 291 -22.31 -13.42 -6.51
CA VAL A 291 -23.20 -14.59 -6.66
C VAL A 291 -24.58 -14.17 -7.15
N THR A 292 -25.12 -13.07 -6.61
CA THR A 292 -26.46 -12.58 -7.00
C THR A 292 -26.48 -11.99 -8.41
N ALA A 293 -25.42 -11.30 -8.84
CA ALA A 293 -25.29 -10.81 -10.22
C ALA A 293 -25.20 -11.96 -11.22
N GLU A 294 -24.48 -13.03 -10.88
CA GLU A 294 -24.38 -14.22 -11.70
C GLU A 294 -25.70 -14.99 -11.78
N ALA A 295 -26.40 -15.19 -10.66
CA ALA A 295 -27.70 -15.85 -10.65
C ALA A 295 -28.72 -15.10 -11.54
N ARG A 296 -28.71 -13.77 -11.52
CA ARG A 296 -29.54 -12.94 -12.41
C ARG A 296 -29.16 -13.09 -13.88
N SER A 297 -27.86 -13.14 -14.18
CA SER A 297 -27.36 -13.32 -15.55
C SER A 297 -27.78 -14.67 -16.12
N ARG A 298 -27.75 -15.74 -15.31
CA ARG A 298 -28.27 -17.06 -15.69
C ARG A 298 -29.78 -17.07 -15.88
N ALA A 299 -30.55 -16.44 -14.98
CA ALA A 299 -32.00 -16.35 -15.13
C ALA A 299 -32.41 -15.60 -16.41
N ALA A 300 -31.69 -14.53 -16.77
CA ALA A 300 -31.91 -13.79 -18.01
C ALA A 300 -31.58 -14.62 -19.27
N ALA A 301 -30.59 -15.52 -19.20
CA ALA A 301 -30.23 -16.39 -20.32
C ALA A 301 -31.23 -17.54 -20.55
N VAL A 302 -32.06 -17.88 -19.54
CA VAL A 302 -33.08 -18.94 -19.62
C VAL A 302 -34.46 -18.39 -19.97
N GLY A 303 -34.72 -17.10 -19.71
CA GLY A 303 -36.00 -16.44 -19.93
C GLY A 303 -36.22 -15.89 -21.35
N ASP A 304 -36.10 -16.74 -22.37
CA ASP A 304 -36.56 -16.44 -23.73
C ASP A 304 -37.82 -17.27 -24.01
N GLY A 305 -39.00 -16.62 -23.96
CA GLY A 305 -40.29 -17.18 -24.38
C GLY A 305 -41.32 -17.43 -23.27
N GLU A 306 -42.07 -16.39 -22.89
CA GLU A 306 -43.54 -16.39 -22.73
C GLU A 306 -43.99 -15.02 -22.19
N ASP A 307 -44.23 -14.07 -23.09
CA ASP A 307 -45.08 -12.92 -22.81
C ASP A 307 -46.54 -13.41 -22.75
N THR A 308 -47.01 -13.76 -21.57
CA THR A 308 -48.45 -13.73 -21.28
C THR A 308 -48.74 -12.52 -20.40
N GLU A 309 -49.27 -11.48 -21.04
CA GLU A 309 -49.88 -10.33 -20.38
C GLU A 309 -51.07 -10.78 -19.52
N GLU A 310 -50.91 -10.82 -18.20
CA GLU A 310 -52.03 -10.75 -17.28
C GLU A 310 -52.13 -9.35 -16.65
N VAL A 311 -53.11 -8.60 -17.16
CA VAL A 311 -53.55 -7.32 -16.61
C VAL A 311 -54.33 -7.58 -15.33
N THR A 312 -53.73 -7.33 -14.16
CA THR A 312 -54.50 -6.97 -12.97
C THR A 312 -53.86 -5.80 -12.22
N GLY A 313 -54.67 -4.75 -12.04
CA GLY A 313 -54.27 -3.48 -11.48
C GLY A 313 -53.97 -3.56 -9.98
N GLY A 314 -52.79 -3.08 -9.60
CA GLY A 314 -52.42 -2.82 -8.22
C GLY A 314 -51.24 -1.86 -8.17
N LYS A 315 -51.47 -0.61 -7.74
CA LYS A 315 -50.42 0.40 -7.55
C LYS A 315 -49.44 -0.04 -6.46
N ARG A 316 -48.43 -0.82 -6.83
CA ARG A 316 -47.22 -1.00 -6.02
C ARG A 316 -46.29 0.19 -6.27
N ARG A 317 -46.06 0.98 -5.22
CA ARG A 317 -45.02 1.99 -5.15
C ARG A 317 -43.68 1.34 -5.50
N ARG A 318 -43.18 1.61 -6.70
CA ARG A 318 -41.80 1.31 -7.11
C ARG A 318 -40.87 2.12 -6.23
N ASN A 319 -40.06 1.45 -5.43
CA ASN A 319 -38.89 2.04 -4.80
C ASN A 319 -37.80 2.11 -5.89
N PRO A 320 -37.33 3.30 -6.31
CA PRO A 320 -36.24 3.39 -7.27
C PRO A 320 -34.90 3.32 -6.52
N LYS A 321 -33.90 2.64 -7.12
CA LYS A 321 -32.46 2.55 -6.73
C LYS A 321 -31.98 1.21 -6.14
N THR A 322 -32.17 0.13 -6.88
CA THR A 322 -31.12 -0.91 -7.02
C THR A 322 -30.90 -1.08 -8.51
N THR A 323 -29.91 -0.37 -9.03
CA THR A 323 -29.60 -0.31 -10.46
C THR A 323 -29.39 -1.74 -10.99
N HIS A 324 -30.07 -2.08 -12.07
CA HIS A 324 -29.91 -3.29 -12.86
C HIS A 324 -28.51 -3.35 -13.49
N MET A 325 -27.47 -3.57 -12.69
CA MET A 325 -26.08 -3.61 -13.17
C MET A 325 -25.70 -5.06 -13.46
N GLN A 326 -25.66 -5.43 -14.75
CA GLN A 326 -24.93 -6.62 -15.19
C GLN A 326 -23.44 -6.37 -14.97
N LEU A 327 -22.71 -7.36 -14.43
CA LEU A 327 -21.26 -7.27 -14.33
C LEU A 327 -20.64 -7.62 -15.67
N GLY A 328 -19.83 -6.71 -16.21
CA GLY A 328 -18.92 -7.03 -17.30
C GLY A 328 -17.79 -7.96 -16.82
N PHE A 329 -17.04 -8.49 -17.78
CA PHE A 329 -15.92 -9.40 -17.51
C PHE A 329 -14.86 -8.78 -16.60
N ALA A 330 -14.46 -7.53 -16.86
CA ALA A 330 -13.42 -6.83 -16.10
C ALA A 330 -13.85 -6.61 -14.65
N GLU A 331 -15.10 -6.21 -14.44
CA GLU A 331 -15.69 -6.04 -13.12
C GLU A 331 -15.78 -7.38 -12.37
N LYS A 332 -16.21 -8.46 -13.04
CA LYS A 332 -16.30 -9.80 -12.44
C LYS A 332 -14.93 -10.28 -11.97
N LEU A 333 -13.94 -10.20 -12.85
CA LEU A 333 -12.56 -10.61 -12.54
C LEU A 333 -11.97 -9.78 -11.41
N GLY A 334 -12.09 -8.45 -11.48
CA GLY A 334 -11.57 -7.54 -10.46
C GLY A 334 -12.20 -7.79 -9.10
N LEU A 335 -13.53 -7.97 -9.05
CA LEU A 335 -14.23 -8.21 -7.79
C LEU A 335 -13.87 -9.57 -7.18
N MET A 336 -13.73 -10.62 -8.00
CA MET A 336 -13.24 -11.93 -7.54
C MET A 336 -11.82 -11.83 -6.96
N ARG A 337 -10.92 -11.09 -7.62
CA ARG A 337 -9.55 -10.88 -7.14
C ARG A 337 -9.50 -10.10 -5.84
N LEU A 338 -10.30 -9.05 -5.70
CA LEU A 338 -10.35 -8.29 -4.45
C LEU A 338 -10.89 -9.12 -3.29
N VAL A 339 -11.96 -9.92 -3.51
CA VAL A 339 -12.45 -10.85 -2.48
C VAL A 339 -11.33 -11.80 -2.04
N LEU A 340 -10.61 -12.39 -3.00
CA LEU A 340 -9.48 -13.27 -2.69
C LEU A 340 -8.36 -12.54 -1.93
N LYS A 341 -7.96 -11.33 -2.37
CA LYS A 341 -6.92 -10.53 -1.71
C LYS A 341 -7.30 -10.14 -0.29
N LEU A 342 -8.55 -9.78 -0.06
CA LEU A 342 -9.06 -9.50 1.29
C LEU A 342 -9.00 -10.75 2.17
N LEU A 343 -9.46 -11.91 1.66
CA LEU A 343 -9.39 -13.18 2.38
C LEU A 343 -7.96 -13.60 2.73
N GLU A 344 -7.02 -13.47 1.78
CA GLU A 344 -5.59 -13.70 2.00
C GLU A 344 -5.04 -12.76 3.07
N SER A 345 -5.44 -11.48 3.07
CA SER A 345 -4.91 -10.48 4.00
C SER A 345 -5.36 -10.65 5.45
N VAL A 346 -6.42 -11.42 5.71
CA VAL A 346 -6.94 -11.64 7.08
C VAL A 346 -7.02 -13.12 7.46
N SER A 347 -6.34 -14.01 6.72
CA SER A 347 -6.52 -15.46 6.90
C SER A 347 -6.09 -15.94 8.29
N GLU A 348 -5.02 -15.37 8.84
CA GLU A 348 -4.52 -15.72 10.17
C GLU A 348 -5.47 -15.20 11.26
N GLU A 349 -5.97 -13.98 11.11
CA GLU A 349 -6.90 -13.36 12.04
C GLU A 349 -8.26 -14.06 12.03
N LEU A 350 -8.72 -14.54 10.88
CA LEU A 350 -9.96 -15.33 10.77
C LEU A 350 -9.83 -16.70 11.44
N ALA A 351 -8.62 -17.26 11.57
CA ALA A 351 -8.42 -18.51 12.31
C ALA A 351 -8.73 -18.33 13.81
N VAL A 352 -8.47 -17.14 14.36
CA VAL A 352 -8.64 -16.81 15.78
C VAL A 352 -10.00 -16.13 16.06
N GLN A 353 -10.46 -15.22 15.19
CA GLN A 353 -11.69 -14.46 15.40
C GLN A 353 -12.93 -15.19 14.89
N HIS A 354 -13.49 -16.06 15.74
CA HIS A 354 -14.62 -16.92 15.38
C HIS A 354 -15.84 -16.15 14.82
N LEU A 355 -16.24 -15.01 15.40
CA LEU A 355 -17.40 -14.25 14.88
C LEU A 355 -17.18 -13.75 13.45
N SER A 356 -16.01 -13.21 13.15
CA SER A 356 -15.66 -12.72 11.80
C SER A 356 -15.61 -13.87 10.80
N ARG A 357 -15.05 -15.01 11.20
CA ARG A 357 -15.03 -16.25 10.39
C ARG A 357 -16.42 -16.80 10.13
N ASP A 358 -17.27 -16.85 11.15
CA ASP A 358 -18.63 -17.37 11.04
C ASP A 358 -19.48 -16.46 10.14
N LEU A 359 -19.25 -15.14 10.16
CA LEU A 359 -19.84 -14.21 9.22
C LEU A 359 -19.41 -14.51 7.77
N VAL A 360 -18.10 -14.69 7.51
CA VAL A 360 -17.61 -15.00 6.15
C VAL A 360 -18.17 -16.34 5.68
N THR A 361 -18.07 -17.41 6.48
CA THR A 361 -18.51 -18.77 6.09
C THR A 361 -20.02 -18.88 5.89
N LYS A 362 -20.83 -18.04 6.56
CA LYS A 362 -22.28 -17.99 6.35
C LYS A 362 -22.66 -17.59 4.93
N TYR A 363 -21.88 -16.71 4.28
CA TYR A 363 -22.20 -16.17 2.96
C TYR A 363 -21.29 -16.74 1.86
N LEU A 364 -20.00 -16.93 2.15
CA LEU A 364 -19.02 -17.57 1.30
C LEU A 364 -19.03 -19.08 1.55
N THR A 365 -20.05 -19.74 1.00
CA THR A 365 -20.20 -21.19 1.08
C THR A 365 -19.44 -21.88 -0.05
N GLU A 366 -19.08 -23.14 0.18
CA GLU A 366 -18.47 -24.02 -0.83
C GLU A 366 -19.36 -24.16 -2.08
N GLU A 367 -20.68 -24.20 -1.91
CA GLU A 367 -21.66 -24.26 -3.00
C GLU A 367 -21.66 -22.99 -3.85
N HIS A 368 -21.69 -21.81 -3.21
CA HIS A 368 -21.62 -20.54 -3.93
C HIS A 368 -20.29 -20.39 -4.69
N ALA A 369 -19.17 -20.78 -4.08
CA ALA A 369 -17.87 -20.75 -4.72
C ALA A 369 -17.80 -21.71 -5.93
N ARG A 370 -18.39 -22.91 -5.83
CA ARG A 370 -18.50 -23.84 -6.96
C ARG A 370 -19.39 -23.32 -8.08
N SER A 371 -20.49 -22.62 -7.76
CA SER A 371 -21.32 -21.95 -8.78
C SER A 371 -20.51 -20.93 -9.57
N LEU A 372 -19.71 -20.10 -8.88
CA LEU A 372 -18.82 -19.12 -9.51
C LEU A 372 -17.76 -19.79 -10.39
N LEU A 373 -17.23 -20.94 -9.99
CA LEU A 373 -16.30 -21.73 -10.80
C LEU A 373 -16.96 -22.27 -12.07
N ALA A 374 -18.15 -22.85 -11.95
CA ALA A 374 -18.92 -23.35 -13.09
C ALA A 374 -19.28 -22.22 -14.07
N SER A 375 -19.67 -21.05 -13.57
CA SER A 375 -19.97 -19.89 -14.42
C SER A 375 -18.74 -19.34 -15.12
N SER A 376 -17.57 -19.42 -14.47
CA SER A 376 -16.29 -18.99 -15.04
C SER A 376 -15.80 -19.96 -16.11
N ALA A 377 -16.09 -21.25 -15.95
CA ALA A 377 -15.84 -22.29 -16.96
C ALA A 377 -16.73 -22.15 -18.21
N ALA A 378 -17.95 -21.64 -18.02
CA ALA A 378 -18.92 -21.42 -19.10
C ALA A 378 -18.67 -20.12 -19.90
N CYS A 379 -17.72 -19.27 -19.47
CA CYS A 379 -17.30 -18.10 -20.24
C CYS A 379 -16.52 -18.51 -21.50
N ASP A 380 -16.35 -17.58 -22.44
CA ASP A 380 -15.50 -17.82 -23.60
C ASP A 380 -14.06 -18.16 -23.21
N SER A 381 -13.32 -18.81 -24.11
CA SER A 381 -11.96 -19.29 -23.88
C SER A 381 -11.00 -18.22 -23.38
N THR A 382 -11.14 -16.97 -23.85
CA THR A 382 -10.26 -15.87 -23.47
C THR A 382 -10.55 -15.36 -22.06
N GLN A 383 -11.82 -15.33 -21.67
CA GLN A 383 -12.25 -14.94 -20.32
C GLN A 383 -11.99 -16.04 -19.29
N ALA A 384 -12.24 -17.29 -19.64
CA ALA A 384 -12.09 -18.45 -18.76
C ALA A 384 -10.65 -18.60 -18.24
N VAL A 385 -9.64 -18.34 -19.09
CA VAL A 385 -8.21 -18.37 -18.71
C VAL A 385 -7.89 -17.43 -17.54
N HIS A 386 -8.59 -16.30 -17.42
CA HIS A 386 -8.37 -15.36 -16.33
C HIS A 386 -9.25 -15.60 -15.10
N LEU A 387 -10.48 -16.09 -15.29
CA LEU A 387 -11.45 -16.29 -14.21
C LEU A 387 -11.23 -17.61 -13.45
N LEU A 388 -10.88 -18.69 -14.15
CA LEU A 388 -10.74 -20.02 -13.56
C LEU A 388 -9.71 -20.09 -12.42
N PRO A 389 -8.48 -19.52 -12.54
CA PRO A 389 -7.51 -19.57 -11.45
C PRO A 389 -8.01 -18.89 -10.17
N VAL A 390 -8.71 -17.77 -10.31
CA VAL A 390 -9.26 -17.02 -9.17
C VAL A 390 -10.43 -17.77 -8.55
N ALA A 391 -11.32 -18.35 -9.37
CA ALA A 391 -12.45 -19.14 -8.89
C ALA A 391 -12.00 -20.38 -8.10
N VAL A 392 -10.97 -21.09 -8.57
CA VAL A 392 -10.42 -22.25 -7.85
C VAL A 392 -9.85 -21.84 -6.50
N LYS A 393 -9.07 -20.75 -6.44
CA LYS A 393 -8.54 -20.22 -5.17
C LYS A 393 -9.67 -19.87 -4.19
N LEU A 394 -10.77 -19.28 -4.67
CA LEU A 394 -11.95 -19.00 -3.84
C LEU A 394 -12.61 -20.27 -3.29
N VAL A 395 -12.74 -21.33 -4.10
CA VAL A 395 -13.26 -22.61 -3.62
C VAL A 395 -12.33 -23.23 -2.58
N ALA A 396 -11.02 -23.24 -2.84
CA ALA A 396 -10.03 -23.73 -1.88
C ALA A 396 -10.12 -22.98 -0.55
N PHE A 397 -10.25 -21.65 -0.58
CA PHE A 397 -10.41 -20.84 0.61
C PHE A 397 -11.73 -21.15 1.36
N ALA A 398 -12.83 -21.32 0.64
CA ALA A 398 -14.13 -21.69 1.22
C ALA A 398 -14.06 -23.03 1.98
N VAL A 399 -13.41 -24.04 1.39
CA VAL A 399 -13.17 -25.36 2.01
C VAL A 399 -12.30 -25.22 3.26
N SER A 400 -11.22 -24.45 3.19
CA SER A 400 -10.32 -24.22 4.34
C SER A 400 -11.03 -23.52 5.51
N LEU A 401 -11.83 -22.47 5.24
CA LEU A 401 -12.62 -21.79 6.26
C LEU A 401 -13.58 -22.73 7.00
N ARG A 402 -14.24 -23.64 6.26
CA ARG A 402 -15.15 -24.64 6.84
C ARG A 402 -14.40 -25.60 7.77
N LYS A 403 -13.23 -26.10 7.35
CA LYS A 403 -12.39 -26.98 8.17
C LYS A 403 -11.98 -26.30 9.48
N MET A 404 -11.55 -25.04 9.43
CA MET A 404 -11.18 -24.25 10.61
C MET A 404 -12.34 -24.11 11.61
N GLY A 405 -13.58 -23.99 11.13
CA GLY A 405 -14.78 -23.97 11.97
C GLY A 405 -15.03 -25.26 12.77
N THR A 406 -14.74 -26.41 12.15
CA THR A 406 -14.96 -27.73 12.79
C THR A 406 -13.92 -28.10 13.85
N ALA A 407 -12.72 -27.50 13.79
CA ALA A 407 -11.65 -27.76 14.75
C ALA A 407 -11.83 -27.01 16.09
N SER A 408 -12.60 -25.91 16.11
CA SER A 408 -12.75 -25.04 17.30
C SER A 408 -14.02 -25.30 18.13
N GLY A 409 -14.86 -26.28 17.77
CA GLY A 409 -16.08 -26.67 18.49
C GLY A 409 -15.89 -27.89 19.41
N GLY A 410 -16.18 -27.75 20.71
CA GLY A 410 -15.85 -28.73 21.75
C GLY A 410 -16.52 -30.12 21.68
N LYS A 411 -15.85 -31.09 22.32
CA LYS A 411 -16.30 -32.46 22.68
C LYS A 411 -16.94 -33.27 21.55
N ALA A 412 -16.13 -33.72 20.59
CA ALA A 412 -16.49 -34.87 19.77
C ALA A 412 -16.58 -36.13 20.64
N THR A 413 -17.78 -36.69 20.79
CA THR A 413 -18.05 -38.02 21.34
C THR A 413 -17.17 -39.05 20.62
N GLN A 414 -16.64 -40.01 21.37
CA GLN A 414 -15.68 -41.02 20.88
C GLN A 414 -16.15 -41.82 19.65
N ARG A 415 -17.47 -41.86 19.38
CA ARG A 415 -18.07 -42.41 18.15
C ARG A 415 -17.87 -41.56 16.89
N GLY A 416 -17.71 -40.24 17.01
CA GLY A 416 -17.41 -39.36 15.88
C GLY A 416 -15.97 -39.49 15.40
N ARG A 417 -15.02 -39.85 16.27
CA ARG A 417 -13.60 -40.01 15.90
C ARG A 417 -13.34 -41.18 14.94
N GLN A 418 -14.13 -42.25 14.99
CA GLN A 418 -13.99 -43.38 14.06
C GLN A 418 -14.67 -43.14 12.70
N GLN A 419 -15.64 -42.23 12.62
CA GLN A 419 -16.29 -41.88 11.35
C GLN A 419 -15.67 -40.65 10.66
N GLN A 420 -14.81 -39.91 11.38
CA GLN A 420 -14.18 -38.68 10.91
C GLN A 420 -12.69 -38.84 10.57
N GLN A 421 -12.13 -40.04 10.78
CA GLN A 421 -10.79 -40.44 10.32
C GLN A 421 -10.74 -40.89 8.85
N THR A 422 -11.84 -40.79 8.11
CA THR A 422 -11.94 -41.28 6.71
C THR A 422 -12.68 -40.33 5.76
N LEU A 423 -12.77 -39.03 6.08
CA LEU A 423 -13.26 -38.02 5.13
C LEU A 423 -12.14 -37.02 4.81
N ASN A 424 -11.17 -37.59 4.08
CA ASN A 424 -10.20 -37.01 3.18
C ASN A 424 -10.39 -35.53 2.81
N GLY A 425 -9.49 -34.68 3.34
CA GLY A 425 -9.23 -33.36 2.76
C GLY A 425 -8.51 -33.43 1.40
N ALA A 426 -7.83 -34.54 1.13
CA ALA A 426 -7.09 -34.82 -0.11
C ALA A 426 -8.01 -35.05 -1.32
N SER A 427 -9.08 -35.83 -1.15
CA SER A 427 -10.01 -36.13 -2.24
C SER A 427 -10.77 -34.88 -2.67
N SER A 428 -11.29 -34.06 -1.75
CA SER A 428 -12.06 -32.86 -2.12
C SER A 428 -11.33 -31.84 -3.02
N MET A 429 -10.00 -31.68 -2.88
CA MET A 429 -9.22 -30.74 -3.70
C MET A 429 -8.70 -31.41 -4.98
N GLN A 430 -8.37 -32.70 -4.91
CA GLN A 430 -8.04 -33.53 -6.06
C GLN A 430 -9.25 -33.68 -7.00
N ASP A 431 -10.44 -33.92 -6.46
CA ASP A 431 -11.74 -33.94 -7.17
C ASP A 431 -12.03 -32.56 -7.78
N LEU A 432 -11.74 -31.46 -7.07
CA LEU A 432 -11.93 -30.12 -7.64
C LEU A 432 -11.00 -29.85 -8.82
N LEU A 433 -9.75 -30.28 -8.73
CA LEU A 433 -8.76 -30.12 -9.80
C LEU A 433 -9.04 -31.04 -10.99
N LEU A 434 -9.35 -32.31 -10.74
CA LEU A 434 -9.53 -33.34 -11.77
C LEU A 434 -10.93 -33.36 -12.38
N ASP A 435 -11.98 -33.13 -11.60
CA ASP A 435 -13.38 -33.25 -12.06
C ASP A 435 -13.98 -31.92 -12.47
N VAL A 436 -13.43 -30.79 -12.01
CA VAL A 436 -13.98 -29.45 -12.28
C VAL A 436 -13.00 -28.56 -13.04
N TYR A 437 -11.79 -28.32 -12.51
CA TYR A 437 -10.84 -27.39 -13.13
C TYR A 437 -10.27 -27.92 -14.44
N LEU A 438 -9.78 -29.15 -14.45
CA LEU A 438 -9.14 -29.74 -15.62
C LEU A 438 -10.13 -29.95 -16.78
N PRO A 439 -11.37 -30.41 -16.58
CA PRO A 439 -12.37 -30.49 -17.64
C PRO A 439 -12.83 -29.10 -18.11
N ALA A 440 -13.02 -28.13 -17.21
CA ALA A 440 -13.35 -26.74 -17.57
C ALA A 440 -12.25 -26.07 -18.40
N TRP A 441 -10.99 -26.23 -18.00
CA TRP A 441 -9.84 -25.62 -18.66
C TRP A 441 -9.55 -26.27 -20.02
N THR A 442 -9.74 -27.58 -20.13
CA THR A 442 -9.58 -28.29 -21.42
C THR A 442 -10.77 -28.08 -22.37
N GLY A 443 -11.99 -27.95 -21.85
CA GLY A 443 -13.18 -27.58 -22.62
C GLY A 443 -13.16 -26.14 -23.13
N ALA A 444 -12.48 -25.23 -22.44
CA ALA A 444 -12.27 -23.85 -22.86
C ALA A 444 -11.23 -23.69 -24.00
N GLY A 445 -10.69 -24.76 -24.59
CA GLY A 445 -9.85 -24.69 -25.79
C GLY A 445 -8.47 -24.05 -25.62
N ALA A 446 -7.96 -23.93 -24.40
CA ALA A 446 -6.74 -23.15 -24.09
C ALA A 446 -5.40 -23.82 -24.49
N LEU A 447 -5.37 -25.07 -24.95
CA LEU A 447 -4.16 -25.74 -25.47
C LEU A 447 -4.46 -26.80 -26.54
N GLU A 448 -3.52 -27.02 -27.46
CA GLU A 448 -3.47 -28.19 -28.35
C GLU A 448 -3.45 -29.49 -27.53
N GLN A 449 -4.20 -30.52 -27.96
CA GLN A 449 -4.40 -31.79 -27.23
C GLN A 449 -3.12 -32.41 -26.64
N ASN A 450 -2.00 -32.40 -27.36
CA ASN A 450 -0.73 -32.96 -26.88
C ASN A 450 -0.14 -32.21 -25.67
N LYS A 451 -0.37 -30.90 -25.58
CA LYS A 451 0.11 -30.10 -24.45
C LYS A 451 -0.85 -30.19 -23.26
N GLN A 452 -2.13 -30.51 -23.50
CA GLN A 452 -3.10 -30.80 -22.45
C GLN A 452 -2.76 -32.10 -21.71
N GLU A 453 -2.38 -33.17 -22.41
CA GLU A 453 -1.95 -34.43 -21.77
C GLU A 453 -0.64 -34.28 -20.98
N MET A 454 0.30 -33.48 -21.49
CA MET A 454 1.57 -33.22 -20.81
C MET A 454 1.39 -32.37 -19.55
N ALA A 455 0.54 -31.32 -19.60
CA ALA A 455 0.19 -30.53 -18.42
C ALA A 455 -0.59 -31.35 -17.39
N ARG A 456 -1.50 -32.25 -17.83
CA ARG A 456 -2.21 -33.22 -16.96
C ARG A 456 -1.24 -34.15 -16.24
N SER A 457 -0.28 -34.72 -16.96
CA SER A 457 0.71 -35.63 -16.40
C SER A 457 1.67 -34.91 -15.44
N ALA A 458 2.10 -33.68 -15.76
CA ALA A 458 2.98 -32.89 -14.91
C ALA A 458 2.27 -32.41 -13.62
N LEU A 459 1.03 -31.92 -13.73
CA LEU A 459 0.20 -31.56 -12.56
C LEU A 459 -0.06 -32.78 -11.67
N ALA A 460 -0.39 -33.94 -12.25
CA ALA A 460 -0.61 -35.16 -11.48
C ALA A 460 0.68 -35.66 -10.80
N SER A 461 1.85 -35.57 -11.47
CA SER A 461 3.13 -36.01 -10.92
C SER A 461 3.62 -35.10 -9.78
N ALA A 462 3.57 -33.79 -9.97
CA ALA A 462 3.94 -32.82 -8.94
C ALA A 462 3.02 -32.93 -7.70
N PHE A 463 1.77 -33.33 -7.88
CA PHE A 463 0.81 -33.51 -6.78
C PHE A 463 1.09 -34.77 -5.94
N VAL A 464 1.57 -35.85 -6.57
CA VAL A 464 1.92 -37.10 -5.86
C VAL A 464 3.15 -36.94 -4.97
N GLU A 465 4.14 -36.11 -5.37
CA GLU A 465 5.33 -35.84 -4.54
C GLU A 465 5.03 -34.96 -3.33
N VAL A 466 4.16 -33.95 -3.49
CA VAL A 466 3.82 -32.98 -2.44
C VAL A 466 3.00 -33.61 -1.31
N PHE A 467 2.14 -34.59 -1.63
CA PHE A 467 1.30 -35.31 -0.68
C PHE A 467 2.05 -36.28 0.25
N ARG A 468 3.37 -36.44 0.07
CA ARG A 468 4.21 -37.10 1.08
C ARG A 468 4.68 -36.16 2.19
N SER A 469 4.45 -34.85 2.07
CA SER A 469 4.89 -33.84 3.05
C SER A 469 3.68 -33.14 3.69
N ASP A 470 3.36 -33.49 4.94
CA ASP A 470 2.14 -33.11 5.68
C ASP A 470 1.95 -31.60 5.99
N ASN A 471 2.72 -30.67 5.40
CA ASN A 471 2.76 -29.27 5.88
C ASN A 471 2.77 -28.17 4.81
N GLN A 472 2.52 -28.45 3.51
CA GLN A 472 2.67 -27.43 2.45
C GLN A 472 1.54 -27.36 1.40
N GLU A 473 0.31 -27.78 1.72
CA GLU A 473 -0.80 -27.85 0.75
C GLU A 473 -1.15 -26.50 0.07
N ALA A 474 -1.18 -25.38 0.80
CA ALA A 474 -1.61 -24.08 0.27
C ALA A 474 -0.49 -23.30 -0.46
N ALA A 475 0.74 -23.39 0.05
CA ALA A 475 1.88 -22.67 -0.51
C ALA A 475 2.29 -23.21 -1.88
N LEU A 476 2.16 -24.52 -2.07
CA LEU A 476 2.60 -25.21 -3.26
C LEU A 476 1.55 -25.16 -4.39
N LEU A 477 0.25 -25.19 -4.06
CA LEU A 477 -0.82 -24.84 -4.99
C LEU A 477 -0.70 -23.38 -5.44
N GLY A 478 -0.33 -22.48 -4.52
CA GLY A 478 0.01 -21.09 -4.82
C GLY A 478 1.21 -20.96 -5.77
N ALA A 479 2.25 -21.77 -5.59
CA ALA A 479 3.43 -21.80 -6.47
C ALA A 479 3.10 -22.33 -7.87
N VAL A 480 2.32 -23.42 -7.96
CA VAL A 480 1.84 -23.97 -9.24
C VAL A 480 0.99 -22.95 -9.98
N LEU A 481 0.01 -22.33 -9.32
CA LEU A 481 -0.85 -21.31 -9.95
C LEU A 481 -0.08 -20.03 -10.33
N SER A 482 0.94 -19.65 -9.55
CA SER A 482 1.81 -18.50 -9.87
C SER A 482 2.74 -18.77 -11.06
N ALA A 483 3.26 -20.00 -11.18
CA ALA A 483 4.02 -20.42 -12.35
C ALA A 483 3.17 -20.36 -13.64
N PHE A 484 1.89 -20.74 -13.55
CA PHE A 484 0.93 -20.64 -14.66
C PHE A 484 0.56 -19.19 -15.04
N GLU A 485 0.46 -18.27 -14.07
CA GLU A 485 0.22 -16.83 -14.34
C GLU A 485 1.38 -16.17 -15.13
N ILE A 486 2.63 -16.58 -14.86
CA ILE A 486 3.84 -16.08 -15.55
C ILE A 486 3.82 -16.49 -17.04
N GLU A 487 3.38 -17.70 -17.35
CA GLU A 487 3.37 -18.23 -18.71
C GLU A 487 2.27 -17.60 -19.58
N CYS A 488 1.07 -17.37 -19.01
CA CYS A 488 -0.02 -16.66 -19.71
C CYS A 488 0.32 -15.17 -19.98
N GLY A 489 1.05 -14.52 -19.07
CA GLY A 489 1.51 -13.14 -19.26
C GLY A 489 2.50 -12.97 -20.42
N SER A 490 3.28 -14.02 -20.73
CA SER A 490 4.31 -13.99 -21.78
C SER A 490 3.77 -14.09 -23.22
N GLN A 491 2.53 -14.56 -23.40
CA GLN A 491 1.94 -14.79 -24.73
C GLN A 491 1.23 -13.57 -25.33
N THR A 492 1.10 -12.47 -24.58
CA THR A 492 0.48 -11.23 -25.07
C THR A 492 1.53 -10.24 -25.59
N LYS A 493 2.13 -10.50 -26.76
CA LYS A 493 2.78 -9.43 -27.55
C LYS A 493 1.72 -8.69 -28.38
N PRO A 494 1.74 -7.35 -28.42
CA PRO A 494 0.80 -6.60 -29.23
C PRO A 494 1.10 -6.82 -30.73
N VAL A 495 0.09 -7.28 -31.46
CA VAL A 495 0.11 -7.36 -32.92
C VAL A 495 -0.03 -5.95 -33.47
N GLY A 496 1.05 -5.43 -34.08
CA GLY A 496 0.96 -4.27 -34.98
C GLY A 496 2.16 -3.34 -35.01
N LYS A 497 3.17 -3.66 -35.84
CA LYS A 497 3.77 -2.79 -36.89
C LYS A 497 5.08 -3.39 -37.42
N LYS A 498 5.16 -3.51 -38.74
CA LYS A 498 6.35 -3.97 -39.48
C LYS A 498 7.43 -2.88 -39.54
N ALA A 499 8.68 -3.35 -39.38
CA ALA A 499 9.94 -2.88 -39.96
C ALA A 499 10.60 -1.55 -39.46
N ALA A 500 11.73 -1.69 -38.77
CA ALA A 500 13.06 -1.40 -39.31
C ALA A 500 14.13 -2.03 -38.40
N ALA A 501 14.94 -2.94 -38.96
CA ALA A 501 15.99 -3.64 -38.24
C ALA A 501 17.21 -2.73 -38.01
N LYS A 502 17.64 -2.61 -36.75
CA LYS A 502 19.02 -2.25 -36.40
C LYS A 502 19.47 -3.20 -35.29
N LYS A 503 20.45 -4.07 -35.60
CA LYS A 503 21.11 -4.97 -34.66
C LYS A 503 21.73 -4.15 -33.52
N VAL A 504 21.14 -4.25 -32.33
CA VAL A 504 21.79 -3.92 -31.06
C VAL A 504 21.59 -5.13 -30.17
N ALA A 505 22.69 -5.71 -29.69
CA ALA A 505 22.68 -6.85 -28.78
C ALA A 505 22.07 -6.44 -27.44
N PRO A 506 21.14 -7.22 -26.84
CA PRO A 506 20.69 -6.96 -25.49
C PRO A 506 21.61 -7.66 -24.49
N THR A 507 22.45 -6.88 -23.83
CA THR A 507 22.87 -7.14 -22.45
C THR A 507 21.74 -6.64 -21.55
N ASP A 508 20.97 -7.54 -20.93
CA ASP A 508 20.34 -7.37 -19.60
C ASP A 508 19.36 -8.52 -19.27
N GLY A 509 19.79 -9.40 -18.36
CA GLY A 509 19.10 -9.83 -17.12
C GLY A 509 17.60 -10.19 -17.07
N SER A 510 16.89 -10.42 -18.15
CA SER A 510 15.57 -11.08 -18.09
C SER A 510 15.76 -12.60 -18.03
N ALA A 511 15.80 -13.15 -16.82
CA ALA A 511 15.72 -14.60 -16.63
C ALA A 511 14.30 -15.06 -16.97
N CYS A 512 14.04 -15.40 -18.23
CA CYS A 512 12.91 -16.25 -18.59
C CYS A 512 13.18 -17.64 -18.00
N ILE A 513 12.45 -17.98 -16.94
CA ILE A 513 12.42 -19.35 -16.45
C ILE A 513 11.64 -20.16 -17.49
N SER A 514 12.31 -21.13 -18.14
CA SER A 514 11.63 -22.03 -19.07
C SER A 514 10.70 -22.95 -18.29
N PHE A 515 9.60 -23.40 -18.92
CA PHE A 515 8.70 -24.42 -18.35
C PHE A 515 9.48 -25.65 -17.85
N ASN A 516 10.52 -26.07 -18.58
CA ASN A 516 11.41 -27.15 -18.17
C ASN A 516 12.18 -26.82 -16.88
N ALA A 517 12.60 -25.56 -16.67
CA ALA A 517 13.26 -25.16 -15.43
C ALA A 517 12.31 -25.13 -14.21
N VAL A 518 11.00 -24.90 -14.41
CA VAL A 518 9.99 -25.04 -13.35
C VAL A 518 9.75 -26.52 -13.03
N VAL A 519 9.68 -27.37 -14.05
CA VAL A 519 9.57 -28.83 -13.89
C VAL A 519 10.82 -29.40 -13.20
N ASP A 520 12.02 -28.97 -13.59
CA ASP A 520 13.28 -29.39 -12.99
C ASP A 520 13.44 -28.88 -11.54
N LEU A 521 12.94 -27.67 -11.24
CA LEU A 521 12.91 -27.13 -9.88
C LEU A 521 11.95 -27.92 -8.99
N LEU A 522 10.76 -28.26 -9.50
CA LEU A 522 9.77 -29.07 -8.79
C LEU A 522 10.25 -30.52 -8.59
N ALA A 523 11.02 -31.08 -9.52
CA ALA A 523 11.65 -32.40 -9.39
C ALA A 523 12.90 -32.40 -8.48
N SER A 524 13.36 -31.23 -8.03
CA SER A 524 14.55 -31.07 -7.16
C SER A 524 14.22 -30.89 -5.66
N PHE A 525 12.94 -30.72 -5.33
CA PHE A 525 12.40 -30.80 -3.97
C PHE A 525 11.83 -32.19 -3.72
#